data_AF-A0A0M8PBZ8-F1
#
_entry.id   AF-A0A0M8PBZ8-F1
#
_cell.length_a   1.000
_cell.length_b   1.000
_cell.length_c   1.000
_cell.angle_alpha   90.00
_cell.angle_beta   90.00
_cell.angle_gamma   90.00
#
_symmetry.space_group_name_H-M   'P 1'
#
loop_
_entity.id
_entity.type
_entity.pdbx_description
1 polymer ?
#
loop_
_entity_poly.entity_id
_entity_poly.type
_entity_poly.pdbx_seq_one_letter_code
_entity_poly.pdbx_strand_id
1 'polypeptide(L)'
;MLITSQVAGEEIENTTERKLRQARRDRRRGEIMGEAIGIMRSFYLIMGRFCSTREAPPAHILWKMEVRMLFMIDETITLRIQDTNDRTMEGEVTEGASSKY
;
A
#
# COMPACT_ATOMS: atom_id res chain seq x y z
N MET A 1 18.66 -24.09 -32.84
CA MET A 1 19.24 -23.34 -31.70
C MET A 1 18.67 -21.92 -31.59
N LEU A 2 17.37 -21.73 -31.84
CA LEU A 2 16.69 -20.41 -31.83
C LEU A 2 15.60 -20.32 -30.74
N ILE A 3 15.00 -21.47 -30.38
CA ILE A 3 13.91 -21.56 -29.39
C ILE A 3 14.40 -21.16 -27.99
N THR A 4 15.63 -21.51 -27.61
CA THR A 4 16.22 -21.16 -26.32
C THR A 4 16.49 -19.66 -26.16
N SER A 5 16.70 -18.93 -27.27
CA SER A 5 16.93 -17.48 -27.24
C SER A 5 15.64 -16.69 -27.06
N GLN A 6 14.51 -17.20 -27.58
CA GLN A 6 13.20 -16.55 -27.46
C GLN A 6 12.64 -16.70 -26.05
N VAL A 7 12.71 -17.92 -25.50
CA VAL A 7 12.26 -18.22 -24.13
C VAL A 7 13.04 -17.41 -23.09
N ALA A 8 14.37 -17.29 -23.26
CA ALA A 8 15.18 -16.46 -22.38
C ALA A 8 14.86 -14.95 -22.49
N GLY A 9 14.47 -14.47 -23.67
CA GLY A 9 14.06 -13.08 -23.87
C GLY A 9 12.73 -12.76 -23.17
N GLU A 10 11.74 -13.64 -23.30
CA GLU A 10 10.42 -13.51 -22.66
C GLU A 10 10.52 -13.60 -21.12
N GLU A 11 11.38 -14.46 -20.58
CA GLU A 11 11.63 -14.54 -19.13
C GLU A 11 12.29 -13.26 -18.57
N ILE A 12 13.22 -12.66 -19.31
CA ILE A 12 13.90 -11.41 -18.90
C ILE A 12 12.93 -10.22 -18.97
N GLU A 13 12.07 -10.17 -19.98
CA GLU A 13 11.06 -9.10 -20.13
C GLU A 13 10.02 -9.18 -19.00
N ASN A 14 9.49 -10.38 -18.74
CA ASN A 14 8.52 -10.63 -17.65
C ASN A 14 9.10 -10.29 -16.26
N THR A 15 10.36 -10.64 -15.98
CA THR A 15 11.00 -10.32 -14.70
C THR A 15 11.28 -8.83 -14.54
N THR A 16 11.59 -8.12 -15.63
CA THR A 16 11.82 -6.67 -15.62
C THR A 16 10.51 -5.91 -15.39
N GLU A 17 9.44 -6.31 -16.07
CA GLU A 17 8.11 -5.75 -15.87
C GLU A 17 7.59 -6.01 -14.45
N ARG A 18 7.81 -7.21 -13.89
CA ARG A 18 7.50 -7.54 -12.49
C ARG A 18 8.21 -6.61 -11.51
N LYS A 19 9.53 -6.45 -11.65
CA LYS A 19 10.31 -5.55 -10.78
C LYS A 19 9.83 -4.11 -10.85
N LEU A 20 9.45 -3.65 -12.05
CA LEU A 20 8.93 -2.31 -12.24
C LEU A 20 7.54 -2.12 -11.59
N ARG A 21 6.64 -3.11 -11.71
CA ARG A 21 5.34 -3.12 -11.02
C ARG A 21 5.53 -3.12 -9.50
N GLN A 22 6.43 -3.94 -8.98
CA GLN A 22 6.77 -3.99 -7.55
C GLN A 22 7.34 -2.66 -7.05
N ALA A 23 8.31 -2.08 -7.75
CA ALA A 23 8.92 -0.80 -7.37
C ALA A 23 7.89 0.35 -7.34
N ARG A 24 6.92 0.36 -8.27
CA ARG A 24 5.81 1.33 -8.25
C ARG A 24 4.93 1.16 -7.02
N ARG A 25 4.60 -0.09 -6.65
CA ARG A 25 3.81 -0.37 -5.44
C ARG A 25 4.54 0.00 -4.17
N ASP A 26 5.83 -0.31 -4.06
CA ASP A 26 6.63 0.02 -2.87
C ASP A 26 6.81 1.54 -2.71
N ARG A 27 7.01 2.26 -3.83
CA ARG A 27 6.94 3.72 -3.82
C ARG A 27 5.60 4.21 -3.30
N ARG A 28 4.49 3.64 -3.79
CA ARG A 28 3.15 4.05 -3.38
C ARG A 28 2.87 3.77 -1.91
N ARG A 29 3.34 2.63 -1.38
CA ARG A 29 3.33 2.33 0.06
C ARG A 29 4.07 3.38 0.87
N GLY A 30 5.24 3.80 0.38
CA GLY A 30 6.01 4.88 1.00
C GLY A 30 5.23 6.20 1.06
N GLU A 31 4.55 6.56 -0.03
CA GLU A 31 3.70 7.76 -0.10
C GLU A 31 2.53 7.68 0.90
N ILE A 32 1.81 6.55 0.95
CA ILE A 32 0.73 6.31 1.91
C ILE A 32 1.24 6.42 3.35
N MET A 33 2.40 5.82 3.65
CA MET A 33 2.99 5.86 4.99
C MET A 33 3.38 7.29 5.38
N GLY A 34 4.00 8.04 4.48
CA GLY A 34 4.34 9.45 4.69
C GLY A 34 3.10 10.31 4.96
N GLU A 35 2.02 10.06 4.24
CA GLU A 35 0.76 10.76 4.45
C GLU A 35 0.10 10.40 5.79
N ALA A 36 0.08 9.11 6.16
CA ALA A 36 -0.43 8.66 7.45
C ALA A 36 0.32 9.33 8.62
N ILE A 37 1.65 9.46 8.52
CA ILE A 37 2.46 10.20 9.50
C ILE A 37 2.02 11.67 9.56
N GLY A 38 1.76 12.30 8.42
CA GLY A 38 1.27 13.67 8.34
C GLY A 38 -0.09 13.87 9.02
N ILE A 39 -1.02 12.95 8.81
CA ILE A 39 -2.34 12.96 9.49
C ILE A 39 -2.17 12.79 11.00
N MET A 40 -1.38 11.80 11.44
CA MET A 40 -1.14 11.56 12.86
C MET A 40 -0.52 12.77 13.54
N ARG A 41 0.47 13.40 12.92
CA ARG A 41 1.06 14.65 13.44
C ARG A 41 0.02 15.75 13.57
N SER A 42 -0.84 15.91 12.57
CA SER A 42 -1.89 16.93 12.58
C SER A 42 -2.92 16.65 13.67
N PHE A 43 -3.31 15.40 13.84
CA PHE A 43 -4.18 14.96 14.93
C PHE A 43 -3.59 15.28 16.31
N TYR A 44 -2.32 14.98 16.54
CA TYR A 44 -1.66 15.31 17.81
C TYR A 44 -1.64 16.82 18.09
N LEU A 45 -1.40 17.65 17.07
CA LEU A 45 -1.46 19.11 17.23
C LEU A 45 -2.86 19.61 17.58
N ILE A 46 -3.88 19.04 16.94
CA ILE A 46 -5.28 19.36 17.21
C ILE A 46 -5.66 18.96 18.64
N MET A 47 -5.36 17.72 19.02
CA MET A 47 -5.68 17.23 20.36
C MET A 47 -4.89 17.97 21.44
N GLY A 48 -3.62 18.31 21.18
CA GLY A 48 -2.82 19.14 22.06
C GLY A 48 -3.47 20.50 22.32
N ARG A 49 -3.95 21.17 21.26
CA ARG A 49 -4.69 22.43 21.36
C ARG A 49 -6.00 22.28 22.13
N PHE A 50 -6.77 21.23 21.85
CA PHE A 50 -8.01 20.94 22.58
C PHE A 50 -7.72 20.75 24.08
N CYS A 51 -6.70 19.97 24.44
CA CYS A 51 -6.32 19.76 25.83
C CYS A 51 -5.89 21.06 26.54
N SER A 52 -5.22 21.98 25.84
CA SER A 52 -4.76 23.24 26.42
C SER A 52 -5.84 24.32 26.52
N THR A 53 -6.68 24.44 25.48
CA THR A 53 -7.66 25.55 25.36
C THR A 53 -9.08 25.14 25.73
N ARG A 54 -9.37 23.83 25.80
CA ARG A 54 -10.72 23.24 25.89
C ARG A 54 -11.64 23.61 24.72
N GLU A 55 -11.12 24.23 23.66
CA GLU A 55 -11.89 24.55 22.46
C GLU A 55 -11.98 23.34 21.54
N ALA A 56 -13.21 22.92 21.25
CA ALA A 56 -13.45 21.79 20.37
C ALA A 56 -12.88 22.07 18.96
N PRO A 57 -12.17 21.10 18.36
CA PRO A 57 -11.68 21.27 17.01
C PRO A 57 -12.84 21.36 16.01
N PRO A 58 -12.67 22.14 14.92
CA PRO A 58 -13.69 22.23 13.90
C PRO A 58 -13.99 20.85 13.29
N ALA A 59 -15.27 20.46 13.28
CA ALA A 59 -15.70 19.14 12.82
C ALA A 59 -15.27 18.82 11.38
N HIS A 60 -15.25 19.82 10.48
CA HIS A 60 -14.82 19.65 9.09
C HIS A 60 -13.35 19.23 8.96
N ILE A 61 -12.48 19.60 9.90
CA ILE A 61 -11.07 19.21 9.91
C ILE A 61 -10.95 17.74 10.30
N LEU A 62 -11.65 17.33 11.36
CA LEU A 62 -11.68 15.94 11.80
C LEU A 62 -12.25 15.02 10.72
N TRP A 63 -13.35 15.43 10.09
CA TRP A 63 -13.97 14.68 9.01
C TRP A 63 -13.04 14.53 7.79
N LYS A 64 -12.34 15.60 7.40
CA LYS A 64 -11.36 15.53 6.31
C LYS A 64 -10.24 14.54 6.61
N MET A 65 -9.76 14.48 7.86
CA MET A 65 -8.76 13.50 8.27
C MET A 65 -9.29 12.07 8.20
N GLU A 66 -10.51 11.83 8.71
CA GLU A 66 -11.16 10.52 8.69
C GLU A 66 -11.35 10.01 7.26
N VAL A 67 -11.94 10.83 6.38
CA VAL A 67 -12.11 10.50 4.97
C VAL A 67 -10.77 10.16 4.32
N ARG A 68 -9.72 10.92 4.62
CA ARG A 68 -8.40 10.66 4.02
C ARG A 68 -7.79 9.35 4.52
N MET A 69 -7.96 9.02 5.81
CA MET A 69 -7.56 7.71 6.35
C MET A 69 -8.28 6.56 5.67
N LEU A 70 -9.58 6.69 5.42
CA LEU A 70 -10.35 5.67 4.70
C LEU A 70 -9.83 5.43 3.29
N PHE A 71 -9.53 6.50 2.54
CA PHE A 71 -8.91 6.38 1.20
C PHE A 71 -7.56 5.66 1.24
N MET A 72 -6.73 5.93 2.25
CA MET A 72 -5.44 5.25 2.39
C MET A 72 -5.60 3.76 2.73
N ILE A 73 -6.60 3.39 3.53
CA ILE A 73 -6.90 1.99 3.86
C ILE A 73 -7.32 1.25 2.59
N ASP A 74 -8.25 1.82 1.82
CA ASP A 74 -8.72 1.27 0.55
C ASP A 74 -7.55 1.06 -0.44
N GLU A 75 -6.68 2.05 -0.56
CA GLU A 75 -5.51 1.96 -1.43
C GLU A 75 -4.51 0.90 -0.96
N THR A 76 -4.31 0.76 0.36
CA THR A 76 -3.44 -0.27 0.93
C THR A 76 -3.99 -1.67 0.67
N ILE A 77 -5.31 -1.85 0.81
CA ILE A 77 -5.99 -3.12 0.48
C ILE A 77 -5.83 -3.43 -1.00
N THR A 78 -6.05 -2.45 -1.87
CA THR A 78 -5.89 -2.60 -3.33
C THR A 78 -4.47 -3.02 -3.69
N LEU A 79 -3.45 -2.38 -3.12
CA LEU A 79 -2.05 -2.77 -3.33
C LEU A 79 -1.77 -4.20 -2.85
N ARG A 80 -2.41 -4.65 -1.76
CA ARG A 80 -2.26 -6.01 -1.24
C ARG A 80 -2.93 -7.06 -2.12
N ILE A 81 -4.08 -6.74 -2.70
CA ILE A 81 -4.75 -7.59 -3.68
C ILE A 81 -3.89 -7.71 -4.94
N GLN A 82 -3.31 -6.61 -5.42
CA GLN A 82 -2.39 -6.63 -6.57
C GLN A 82 -1.16 -7.51 -6.31
N ASP A 83 -0.54 -7.42 -5.13
CA ASP A 83 0.56 -8.31 -4.74
C ASP A 83 0.14 -9.79 -4.72
N THR A 84 -1.06 -10.07 -4.20
CA THR A 84 -1.59 -11.44 -4.14
C THR A 84 -1.83 -12.00 -5.53
N ASN A 85 -2.41 -11.19 -6.42
CA ASN A 85 -2.68 -11.56 -7.80
C ASN A 85 -1.40 -11.80 -8.60
N ASP A 86 -0.39 -10.95 -8.44
CA ASP A 86 0.90 -11.16 -9.10
C ASP A 86 1.52 -12.49 -8.66
N ARG A 87 1.45 -12.84 -7.36
CA ARG A 87 1.96 -14.12 -6.84
C ARG A 87 1.17 -15.33 -7.34
N THR A 88 -0.16 -15.25 -7.37
CA THR A 88 -1.01 -16.36 -7.82
C THR A 88 -0.89 -16.62 -9.32
N MET A 89 -0.75 -15.56 -10.14
CA MET A 89 -0.50 -15.70 -11.58
C MET A 89 0.85 -16.35 -11.89
N GLU A 90 1.82 -16.23 -10.97
CA GLU A 90 3.16 -16.81 -11.10
C GLU A 90 3.27 -18.25 -10.56
N GLY A 91 2.16 -18.83 -10.09
CA GLY A 91 2.17 -20.17 -9.50
C GLY A 91 2.84 -20.24 -8.13
N GLU A 92 3.15 -19.10 -7.50
CA GLU A 92 3.57 -19.02 -6.10
C GLU A 92 2.34 -19.28 -5.20
N VAL A 93 1.99 -20.56 -5.02
CA VAL A 93 1.00 -20.98 -4.02
C VAL A 93 1.56 -20.61 -2.66
N THR A 94 0.94 -19.64 -2.00
CA THR A 94 1.23 -19.38 -0.59
C THR A 94 0.73 -20.56 0.22
N GLU A 95 1.63 -21.50 0.57
CA GLU A 95 1.40 -22.61 1.51
C GLU A 95 1.16 -22.12 2.96
N GLY A 96 0.47 -20.98 3.14
CA GLY A 96 0.23 -20.35 4.43
C GLY A 96 -1.16 -20.59 5.02
N ALA A 97 -2.03 -21.34 4.34
CA ALA A 97 -3.41 -21.59 4.80
C ALA A 97 -3.69 -23.05 5.22
N SER A 98 -2.68 -23.94 5.23
CA SER A 98 -2.87 -25.36 5.57
C SER A 98 -1.99 -25.85 6.73
N SER A 99 -1.57 -24.97 7.64
CA SER A 99 -0.92 -25.41 8.88
C SER A 99 -1.60 -24.80 10.10
N LYS A 100 -2.35 -25.67 10.77
CA LYS A 100 -2.95 -25.55 12.12
C LYS A 100 -4.28 -24.81 12.18
N TYR A 101 -5.36 -25.53 11.92
CA TYR A 101 -6.24 -26.07 12.97
C TYR A 101 -6.84 -27.41 12.50
#